data_AF-A0A4Q7DKQ6-F1
#
_entry.id   AF-A0A4Q7DKQ6-F1
#
_cell.length_a   1.000
_cell.length_b   1.000
_cell.length_c   1.000
_cell.angle_alpha   90.00
_cell.angle_beta   90.00
_cell.angle_gamma   90.00
#
_symmetry.space_group_name_H-M   'P 1'
#
loop_
_entity.id
_entity.type
_entity.pdbx_description
1 polymer ?
#
loop_
_entity_poly.entity_id
_entity_poly.type
_entity_poly.pdbx_seq_one_letter_code
_entity_poly.pdbx_strand_id
1 'polypeptide(L)'
;MERYVIFVTTEEVEMGLSPQLITESLYVEAVRELSNLREDNRVGMRLRGIVSAKEHGVNVVSKVFNITTNTLRAWVKGYRDNGLSGLYYKPGRGRKSKLQENHCDAIKQWLEEEPNLTLSKLVVRLKEVFDLDTSSAGVYRTLLKMKLSYYNASSCTLQAR
;
A
#
# COMPACT_ATOMS: atom_id res chain seq x y z
N MET A 1 -6.76 -52.51 35.84
CA MET A 1 -6.82 -53.24 34.55
C MET A 1 -8.28 -53.17 34.15
N GLU A 2 -8.73 -52.54 33.08
CA GLU A 2 -8.15 -52.29 31.75
C GLU A 2 -8.52 -50.89 31.23
N ARG A 3 -7.75 -50.41 30.26
CA ARG A 3 -7.84 -49.07 29.68
C ARG A 3 -9.07 -48.97 28.77
N TYR A 4 -9.91 -47.96 29.01
CA TYR A 4 -11.00 -47.58 28.10
C TYR A 4 -10.37 -46.90 26.88
N VAL A 5 -10.21 -47.66 25.78
CA VAL A 5 -9.82 -47.13 24.47
C VAL A 5 -11.05 -46.47 23.90
N ILE A 6 -11.09 -45.14 23.96
CA ILE A 6 -12.17 -44.34 23.34
C ILE A 6 -12.00 -44.49 21.83
N PHE A 7 -12.84 -45.32 21.22
CA PHE A 7 -13.13 -45.27 19.80
C PHE A 7 -13.87 -43.96 19.52
N VAL A 8 -13.14 -42.94 19.05
CA VAL A 8 -13.77 -41.76 18.46
C VAL A 8 -14.16 -42.16 17.05
N THR A 9 -15.44 -42.45 16.89
CA THR A 9 -16.12 -42.72 15.63
C THR A 9 -15.88 -41.54 14.68
N THR A 10 -15.21 -41.83 13.56
CA THR A 10 -15.09 -40.93 12.42
C THR A 10 -16.40 -40.93 11.65
N GLU A 11 -17.38 -40.16 12.12
CA GLU A 11 -18.54 -39.80 11.32
C GLU A 11 -18.64 -38.27 11.27
N GLU A 12 -18.85 -37.77 10.05
CA GLU A 12 -19.23 -36.39 9.69
C GLU A 12 -18.13 -35.30 9.67
N VAL A 13 -17.18 -35.44 8.73
CA VAL A 13 -16.60 -34.24 8.08
C VAL A 13 -16.95 -34.29 6.59
N GLU A 14 -18.15 -33.81 6.28
CA GLU A 14 -18.56 -33.49 4.91
C GLU A 14 -17.90 -32.16 4.51
N MET A 15 -17.03 -32.21 3.48
CA MET A 15 -16.40 -31.15 2.67
C MET A 15 -14.85 -31.21 2.64
N GLY A 16 -14.28 -31.45 1.44
CA GLY A 16 -12.94 -30.97 1.09
C GLY A 16 -11.96 -32.05 0.59
N LEU A 17 -11.11 -31.66 -0.38
CA LEU A 17 -10.03 -32.45 -0.97
C LEU A 17 -9.19 -33.22 0.08
N SER A 18 -8.72 -34.41 -0.29
CA SER A 18 -7.89 -35.30 0.54
C SER A 18 -6.70 -34.55 1.19
N PRO A 19 -6.47 -34.69 2.51
CA PRO A 19 -5.32 -34.13 3.24
C PRO A 19 -3.95 -34.53 2.70
N GLN A 20 -3.89 -35.51 1.80
CA GLN A 20 -2.68 -36.06 1.23
C GLN A 20 -2.07 -35.18 0.12
N LEU A 21 -2.81 -34.23 -0.43
CA LEU A 21 -2.41 -33.50 -1.65
C LEU A 21 -1.69 -32.16 -1.37
N ILE A 22 -2.00 -31.49 -0.25
CA ILE A 22 -1.36 -30.23 0.14
C ILE A 22 -0.33 -30.53 1.22
N THR A 23 0.90 -30.84 0.78
CA THR A 23 2.03 -31.03 1.68
C THR A 23 2.58 -29.68 2.16
N GLU A 24 3.17 -29.66 3.36
CA GLU A 24 3.76 -28.44 3.93
C GLU A 24 4.82 -27.82 3.01
N SER A 25 5.60 -28.65 2.31
CA SER A 25 6.59 -28.20 1.33
C SER A 25 5.95 -27.50 0.13
N LEU A 26 4.83 -28.01 -0.38
CA LEU A 26 4.08 -27.41 -1.49
C LEU A 26 3.48 -26.06 -1.07
N TYR A 27 2.97 -25.97 0.17
CA TYR A 27 2.43 -24.72 0.71
C TYR A 27 3.51 -23.62 0.79
N VAL A 28 4.69 -23.94 1.34
CA VAL A 28 5.81 -22.99 1.45
C VAL A 28 6.29 -22.50 0.08
N GLU A 29 6.36 -23.40 -0.91
CA GLU A 29 6.73 -23.07 -2.28
C GLU A 29 5.69 -22.16 -2.94
N ALA A 30 4.40 -22.48 -2.83
CA ALA A 30 3.31 -21.66 -3.35
C ALA A 30 3.28 -20.25 -2.74
N VAL A 31 3.57 -20.11 -1.44
CA VAL A 31 3.69 -18.80 -0.77
C VAL A 31 4.88 -18.00 -1.32
N ARG A 32 6.02 -18.63 -1.56
CA ARG A 32 7.21 -18.00 -2.15
C ARG A 32 6.93 -17.50 -3.56
N GLU A 33 6.30 -18.32 -4.40
CA GLU A 33 5.94 -17.93 -5.76
C GLU A 33 4.90 -16.80 -5.78
N LEU A 34 3.89 -16.87 -4.91
CA LEU A 34 2.88 -15.82 -4.77
C LEU A 34 3.51 -14.46 -4.46
N SER A 35 4.58 -14.44 -3.66
CA SER A 35 5.31 -13.22 -3.31
C SER A 35 6.12 -12.63 -4.46
N ASN A 36 6.49 -13.44 -5.47
CA ASN A 36 7.29 -13.03 -6.63
C ASN A 36 6.44 -12.60 -7.84
N LEU A 37 5.13 -12.87 -7.82
CA LEU A 37 4.23 -12.47 -8.90
C LEU A 37 4.10 -10.93 -8.95
N ARG A 38 4.17 -10.36 -10.17
CA ARG A 38 4.10 -8.91 -10.44
C ARG A 38 2.96 -8.22 -9.69
N GLU A 39 3.13 -6.93 -9.36
CA GLU A 39 2.19 -6.14 -8.55
C GLU A 39 0.72 -6.18 -9.05
N ASP A 40 0.52 -6.38 -10.36
CA ASP A 40 -0.79 -6.58 -11.01
C ASP A 40 -1.53 -7.85 -10.57
N ASN A 41 -0.84 -8.83 -9.97
CA ASN A 41 -1.48 -10.01 -9.38
C ASN A 41 -2.46 -9.64 -8.26
N ARG A 42 -2.24 -8.53 -7.55
CA ARG A 42 -3.17 -8.09 -6.50
C ARG A 42 -4.53 -7.70 -7.08
N VAL A 43 -4.57 -7.08 -8.26
CA VAL A 43 -5.82 -6.79 -8.95
C VAL A 43 -6.49 -8.09 -9.41
N GLY A 44 -5.71 -9.03 -9.96
CA GLY A 44 -6.19 -10.36 -10.32
C GLY A 44 -6.79 -11.14 -9.13
N MET A 45 -6.17 -11.06 -7.95
CA MET A 45 -6.68 -11.66 -6.72
C MET A 45 -8.03 -11.04 -6.32
N ARG A 46 -8.17 -9.71 -6.40
CA ARG A 46 -9.42 -9.01 -6.08
C ARG A 46 -10.54 -9.39 -7.04
N LEU A 47 -10.24 -9.49 -8.34
CA LEU A 47 -11.18 -9.95 -9.35
C LEU A 47 -11.64 -11.39 -9.10
N ARG A 48 -10.72 -12.30 -8.82
CA ARG A 48 -11.05 -13.69 -8.42
C ARG A 48 -11.95 -13.70 -7.19
N GLY A 49 -11.65 -12.89 -6.17
CA GLY A 49 -12.51 -12.73 -4.99
C GLY A 49 -13.93 -12.25 -5.35
N ILE A 50 -14.08 -11.31 -6.28
CA ILE A 50 -15.40 -10.83 -6.72
C ILE A 50 -16.18 -11.93 -7.46
N VAL A 51 -15.52 -12.66 -8.37
CA VAL A 51 -16.13 -13.77 -9.11
C VAL A 51 -16.58 -14.88 -8.15
N SER A 52 -15.68 -15.35 -7.29
CA SER A 52 -15.99 -16.38 -6.30
C SER A 52 -17.09 -15.95 -5.34
N ALA A 53 -17.19 -14.65 -5.00
CA ALA A 53 -18.24 -14.15 -4.12
C ALA A 53 -19.65 -14.33 -4.70
N LYS A 54 -19.77 -14.34 -6.04
CA LYS A 54 -21.03 -14.62 -6.72
C LYS A 54 -21.41 -16.10 -6.65
N GLU A 55 -20.42 -16.99 -6.71
CA GLU A 55 -20.62 -18.45 -6.75
C GLU A 55 -20.84 -19.05 -5.36
N HIS A 56 -20.07 -18.60 -4.36
CA HIS A 56 -20.02 -19.22 -3.02
C HIS A 56 -20.49 -18.29 -1.90
N GLY A 57 -20.85 -17.05 -2.22
CA GLY A 57 -21.32 -16.06 -1.27
C GLY A 57 -20.19 -15.30 -0.54
N VAL A 58 -20.51 -14.08 -0.11
CA VAL A 58 -19.55 -13.11 0.43
C VAL A 58 -18.86 -13.60 1.71
N ASN A 59 -19.56 -14.29 2.61
CA ASN A 59 -19.01 -14.72 3.90
C ASN A 59 -17.96 -15.83 3.75
N VAL A 60 -18.24 -16.82 2.91
CA VAL A 60 -17.33 -17.95 2.67
C VAL A 60 -16.05 -17.44 2.01
N VAL A 61 -16.20 -16.63 0.95
CA VAL A 61 -15.07 -16.09 0.21
C VAL A 61 -14.23 -15.14 1.06
N SER A 62 -14.85 -14.34 1.93
CA SER A 62 -14.10 -13.48 2.86
C SER A 62 -13.19 -14.29 3.79
N LYS A 63 -13.66 -15.44 4.29
CA LYS A 63 -12.86 -16.36 5.10
C LYS A 63 -11.73 -16.99 4.28
N VAL A 64 -12.03 -17.48 3.07
CA VAL A 64 -11.04 -18.12 2.17
C VAL A 64 -9.92 -17.16 1.79
N PHE A 65 -10.24 -15.90 1.50
CA PHE A 65 -9.26 -14.87 1.15
C PHE A 65 -8.64 -14.18 2.37
N ASN A 66 -9.00 -14.56 3.59
CA ASN A 66 -8.59 -13.94 4.85
C ASN A 66 -8.75 -12.41 4.86
N ILE A 67 -9.92 -11.94 4.42
CA ILE A 67 -10.31 -10.52 4.39
C ILE A 67 -11.62 -10.30 5.11
N THR A 68 -11.90 -9.05 5.48
CA THR A 68 -13.23 -8.72 6.01
C THR A 68 -14.26 -8.70 4.88
N THR A 69 -15.52 -9.02 5.22
CA THR A 69 -16.66 -8.87 4.30
C THR A 69 -16.79 -7.44 3.78
N ASN A 70 -16.44 -6.45 4.60
CA ASN A 70 -16.39 -5.04 4.20
C ASN A 70 -15.32 -4.77 3.14
N THR A 71 -14.15 -5.41 3.23
CA THR A 71 -13.09 -5.31 2.22
C THR A 71 -13.56 -5.88 0.88
N LEU A 72 -14.20 -7.05 0.89
CA LEU A 72 -14.74 -7.67 -0.31
C LEU A 72 -15.84 -6.81 -0.96
N ARG A 73 -16.77 -6.26 -0.14
CA ARG A 73 -17.78 -5.29 -0.60
C ARG A 73 -17.15 -4.02 -1.17
N ALA A 74 -16.06 -3.53 -0.58
CA ALA A 74 -15.33 -2.37 -1.10
C ALA A 74 -14.69 -2.66 -2.47
N TRP A 75 -14.21 -3.89 -2.72
CA TRP A 75 -13.73 -4.28 -4.05
C TRP A 75 -14.86 -4.31 -5.08
N VAL A 76 -16.00 -4.91 -4.73
CA VAL A 76 -17.19 -4.93 -5.61
C VAL A 76 -17.62 -3.51 -5.96
N LYS A 77 -17.75 -2.63 -4.95
CA LYS A 77 -18.12 -1.22 -5.15
C LYS A 77 -17.06 -0.49 -5.99
N GLY A 78 -15.78 -0.65 -5.69
CA GLY A 78 -14.69 -0.02 -6.42
C GLY A 78 -14.67 -0.42 -7.89
N TYR A 79 -14.87 -1.70 -8.18
CA TYR A 79 -14.95 -2.22 -9.55
C TYR A 79 -16.20 -1.75 -10.28
N ARG A 80 -17.36 -1.74 -9.64
CA ARG A 80 -18.60 -1.22 -10.24
C ARG A 80 -18.49 0.25 -10.61
N ASP A 81 -17.90 1.06 -9.72
CA ASP A 81 -17.89 2.51 -9.87
C ASP A 81 -16.75 2.98 -10.81
N ASN A 82 -15.63 2.24 -10.92
CA ASN A 82 -14.43 2.69 -11.66
C ASN A 82 -13.75 1.60 -12.51
N GLY A 83 -14.37 0.44 -12.70
CA GLY A 83 -13.77 -0.69 -13.42
C GLY A 83 -12.47 -1.18 -12.77
N LEU A 84 -11.50 -1.59 -13.60
CA LEU A 84 -10.20 -2.07 -13.12
C LEU A 84 -9.45 -1.02 -12.29
N SER A 85 -9.57 0.27 -12.62
CA SER A 85 -8.92 1.37 -11.88
C SER A 85 -9.31 1.40 -10.39
N GLY A 86 -10.54 0.99 -10.07
CA GLY A 86 -11.06 0.92 -8.71
C GLY A 86 -10.48 -0.21 -7.86
N LEU A 87 -9.81 -1.18 -8.50
CA LEU A 87 -9.15 -2.30 -7.83
C LEU A 87 -7.65 -2.07 -7.60
N TYR A 88 -7.06 -1.01 -8.14
CA TYR A 88 -5.68 -0.64 -7.82
C TYR A 88 -5.56 -0.01 -6.44
N TYR A 89 -4.35 0.00 -5.89
CA TYR A 89 -4.07 0.77 -4.68
C TYR A 89 -4.04 2.24 -5.03
N LYS A 90 -4.88 3.05 -4.37
CA LYS A 90 -4.82 4.50 -4.53
C LYS A 90 -3.60 5.04 -3.76
N PRO A 91 -2.74 5.86 -4.40
CA PRO A 91 -1.66 6.55 -3.68
C PRO A 91 -2.26 7.54 -2.67
N GLY A 92 -1.52 7.84 -1.60
CA GLY A 92 -1.90 8.89 -0.64
C GLY A 92 -2.56 8.43 0.67
N ARG A 93 -2.53 7.12 1.00
CA ARG A 93 -3.05 6.61 2.28
C ARG A 93 -2.11 6.87 3.48
N GLY A 94 -0.89 7.36 3.22
CA GLY A 94 0.10 7.67 4.26
C GLY A 94 -0.16 9.00 4.99
N ARG A 95 0.61 9.24 6.06
CA ARG A 95 0.58 10.51 6.81
C ARG A 95 0.86 11.68 5.86
N LYS A 96 -0.06 12.64 5.80
CA LYS A 96 0.13 13.87 5.04
C LYS A 96 1.37 14.62 5.56
N SER A 97 2.14 15.20 4.66
CA SER A 97 3.29 16.03 5.04
C SER A 97 2.84 17.20 5.90
N LYS A 98 3.68 17.63 6.84
CA LYS A 98 3.49 18.90 7.56
C LYS A 98 3.68 20.11 6.64
N LEU A 99 4.45 19.95 5.56
CA LEU A 99 4.70 20.97 4.56
C LEU A 99 3.54 21.00 3.56
N GLN A 100 2.79 22.09 3.61
CA GLN A 100 1.67 22.42 2.71
C GLN A 100 2.17 23.27 1.54
N GLU A 101 1.29 23.53 0.57
CA GLU A 101 1.64 24.24 -0.67
C GLU A 101 2.16 25.67 -0.43
N ASN A 102 1.54 26.40 0.51
CA ASN A 102 2.01 27.72 0.95
C ASN A 102 3.46 27.72 1.47
N HIS A 103 3.87 26.67 2.22
CA HIS A 103 5.26 26.53 2.67
C HIS A 103 6.19 26.23 1.50
N CYS A 104 5.70 25.53 0.49
CA CYS A 104 6.47 25.19 -0.70
C CYS A 104 6.77 26.43 -1.53
N ASP A 105 5.81 27.34 -1.66
CA ASP A 105 6.02 28.58 -2.40
C ASP A 105 6.96 29.54 -1.68
N ALA A 106 6.87 29.64 -0.34
CA ALA A 106 7.84 30.39 0.45
C ALA A 106 9.28 29.85 0.28
N ILE A 107 9.45 28.52 0.26
CA ILE A 107 10.76 27.89 0.03
C ILE A 107 11.29 28.21 -1.37
N LYS A 108 10.43 28.24 -2.41
CA LYS A 108 10.85 28.64 -3.76
C LYS A 108 11.33 30.09 -3.77
N GLN A 109 10.57 31.01 -3.19
CA GLN A 109 10.95 32.41 -3.13
C GLN A 109 12.30 32.61 -2.43
N TRP A 110 12.53 31.93 -1.30
CA TRP A 110 13.83 32.03 -0.61
C TRP A 110 14.99 31.44 -1.42
N LEU A 111 14.74 30.44 -2.26
CA LEU A 111 15.77 29.86 -3.15
C LEU A 111 16.02 30.74 -4.38
N GLU A 112 15.03 31.51 -4.84
CA GLU A 112 15.21 32.52 -5.89
C GLU A 112 16.01 33.73 -5.38
N GLU A 113 15.72 34.18 -4.16
CA GLU A 113 16.45 35.27 -3.50
C GLU A 113 17.88 34.86 -3.10
N GLU A 114 18.06 33.64 -2.61
CA GLU A 114 19.35 33.10 -2.14
C GLU A 114 19.60 31.67 -2.67
N PRO A 115 20.27 31.51 -3.83
CA PRO A 115 20.48 30.21 -4.46
C PRO A 115 21.37 29.23 -3.67
N ASN A 116 22.15 29.73 -2.70
CA ASN A 116 23.09 28.94 -1.89
C ASN A 116 22.53 28.55 -0.52
N LEU A 117 21.20 28.57 -0.34
CA LEU A 117 20.58 28.33 0.95
C LEU A 117 20.64 26.84 1.36
N THR A 118 21.27 26.56 2.50
CA THR A 118 21.39 25.20 3.04
C THR A 118 20.08 24.71 3.67
N LEU A 119 19.84 23.39 3.66
CA LEU A 119 18.66 22.75 4.28
C LEU A 119 18.44 23.18 5.74
N SER A 120 19.51 23.31 6.54
CA SER A 120 19.41 23.73 7.94
C SER A 120 18.88 25.15 8.08
N LYS A 121 19.27 26.07 7.17
CA LYS A 121 18.77 27.45 7.16
C LYS A 121 17.29 27.50 6.79
N LEU A 122 16.86 26.66 5.84
CA LEU A 122 15.45 26.53 5.47
C LEU A 122 14.60 26.04 6.65
N VAL A 123 15.07 25.07 7.43
CA VAL A 123 14.37 24.59 8.63
C VAL A 123 14.22 25.70 9.67
N VAL A 124 15.27 26.49 9.89
CA VAL A 124 15.22 27.64 10.81
C VAL A 124 14.19 28.68 10.33
N ARG A 125 14.24 29.08 9.05
CA ARG A 125 13.26 30.04 8.49
C ARG A 125 11.82 29.52 8.54
N LEU A 126 11.60 28.23 8.28
CA LEU A 126 10.27 27.61 8.40
C LEU A 126 9.75 27.64 9.84
N LYS A 127 10.64 27.48 10.82
CA LYS A 127 10.28 27.60 12.24
C LYS A 127 9.98 29.05 12.62
N GLU A 128 10.76 30.01 12.15
CA GLU A 128 10.57 31.44 12.47
C GLU A 128 9.29 32.02 11.83
N VAL A 129 9.02 31.70 10.56
CA VAL A 129 7.91 32.30 9.81
C VAL A 129 6.59 31.55 10.01
N PHE A 130 6.63 30.23 10.13
CA PHE A 130 5.44 29.38 10.15
C PHE A 130 5.27 28.54 11.43
N ASP A 131 6.13 28.72 12.44
CA ASP A 131 6.16 27.91 13.68
C ASP A 131 6.15 26.40 13.41
N LEU A 132 6.77 25.99 12.30
CA LEU A 132 6.68 24.63 11.78
C LEU A 132 7.92 23.81 12.12
N ASP A 133 7.81 22.96 13.13
CA ASP A 133 8.89 22.04 13.49
C ASP A 133 8.99 20.88 12.48
N THR A 134 10.00 20.97 11.61
CA THR A 134 10.29 20.00 10.54
C THR A 134 11.75 19.57 10.56
N SER A 135 11.98 18.32 10.15
CA SER A 135 13.34 17.81 9.98
C SER A 135 13.92 18.22 8.62
N SER A 136 15.24 18.34 8.54
CA SER A 136 15.96 18.60 7.27
C SER A 136 15.61 17.58 6.18
N ALA A 137 15.36 16.32 6.57
CA ALA A 137 14.90 15.27 5.65
C ALA A 137 13.49 15.52 5.11
N GLY A 138 12.59 16.11 5.91
CA GLY A 138 11.26 16.50 5.48
C GLY A 138 11.29 17.61 4.43
N VAL A 139 12.15 18.61 4.64
CA VAL A 139 12.41 19.69 3.66
C VAL A 139 13.04 19.11 2.39
N TYR A 140 14.07 18.26 2.51
CA TYR A 140 14.71 17.61 1.37
C TYR A 140 13.75 16.80 0.49
N ARG A 141 12.90 15.96 1.09
CA ARG A 141 11.86 15.21 0.36
C ARG A 141 10.86 16.13 -0.35
N THR A 142 10.58 17.28 0.26
CA THR A 142 9.66 18.29 -0.28
C THR A 142 10.28 19.00 -1.48
N LEU A 143 11.59 19.31 -1.43
CA LEU A 143 12.35 19.82 -2.58
C LEU A 143 12.40 18.81 -3.74
N LEU A 144 12.64 17.52 -3.44
CA LEU A 144 12.59 16.46 -4.45
C LEU A 144 11.21 16.36 -5.12
N LYS A 145 10.12 16.49 -4.34
CA LYS A 145 8.76 16.50 -4.88
C LYS A 145 8.51 17.69 -5.81
N MET A 146 9.14 18.84 -5.53
CA MET A 146 9.11 20.03 -6.37
C MET A 146 10.07 19.96 -7.58
N LYS A 147 10.78 18.84 -7.76
CA LYS A 147 11.83 18.67 -8.79
C LYS A 147 12.96 19.70 -8.70
N LEU A 148 13.19 20.27 -7.51
CA LEU A 148 14.29 21.19 -7.29
C LEU A 148 15.55 20.38 -6.93
N SER A 149 16.60 20.55 -7.72
CA SER A 149 17.91 19.95 -7.47
C SER A 149 18.63 20.75 -6.39
N TYR A 150 19.05 20.07 -5.31
CA TYR A 150 19.93 20.63 -4.27
C TYR A 150 21.31 21.03 -4.80
N TYR A 151 21.67 20.63 -6.03
CA TYR A 151 23.00 20.86 -6.56
C TYR A 151 23.16 22.21 -7.26
N ASN A 152 22.14 22.79 -7.92
CA ASN A 152 22.28 24.10 -8.57
C ASN A 152 20.91 24.78 -8.74
N ALA A 153 20.70 25.93 -8.09
CA ALA A 153 19.74 26.95 -8.52
C ALA A 153 20.14 27.63 -9.86
N SER A 154 20.99 26.97 -10.66
CA SER A 154 21.41 27.38 -12.00
C SER A 154 21.16 26.32 -13.08
N SER A 155 20.51 25.19 -12.77
CA SER A 155 20.08 24.21 -13.79
C SER A 155 18.56 24.07 -13.84
N CYS A 156 17.84 25.19 -13.93
CA CYS A 156 16.44 25.22 -14.36
C CYS A 156 16.36 25.17 -15.90
N THR A 157 16.99 24.18 -16.52
CA THR A 157 16.76 23.82 -17.93
C THR A 157 17.04 22.34 -18.08
N LEU A 158 16.07 21.49 -17.74
CA LEU A 158 15.92 20.13 -18.29
C LEU A 158 14.69 19.47 -17.66
N GLN A 159 13.53 19.66 -18.30
CA GLN A 159 12.61 18.60 -18.73
C GLN A 159 11.31 19.23 -19.25
N ALA A 160 11.43 19.84 -20.43
CA ALA A 160 10.34 19.95 -21.39
C ALA A 160 10.77 19.17 -22.63
N ARG A 161 10.65 17.84 -22.57
CA ARG A 161 10.55 16.91 -23.70
C ARG A 161 9.75 15.70 -23.24
#